data_AF-A0A3D1IG86-F1
#
_entry.id   AF-A0A3D1IG86-F1
#
_cell.length_a   1.000
_cell.length_b   1.000
_cell.length_c   1.000
_cell.angle_alpha   90.00
_cell.angle_beta   90.00
_cell.angle_gamma   90.00
#
_symmetry.space_group_name_H-M   'P 1'
#
loop_
_entity.id
_entity.type
_entity.pdbx_description
1 polymer ?
#
loop_
_entity_poly.entity_id
_entity_poly.type
_entity_poly.pdbx_seq_one_letter_code
_entity_poly.pdbx_strand_id
1 'polypeptide(L)'
;MGVGVMALMLGSAAGTSAAEAEGTPTFAKDIAPIFYDNCVACHRPNHLAPMSLISYEDARPWARAVKSKVLAREMPPFFADTSVRG
;
A
#
# COMPACT_ATOMS: atom_id res chain seq x y z
N MET A 1 21.02 42.13 44.84
CA MET A 1 20.52 40.83 45.36
C MET A 1 19.04 40.78 44.99
N GLY A 2 18.70 40.17 43.84
CA GLY A 2 17.84 38.97 43.78
C GLY A 2 16.36 39.38 43.75
N VAL A 3 15.45 38.88 42.92
CA VAL A 3 15.35 37.58 42.27
C VAL A 3 14.44 37.78 41.04
N GLY A 4 14.86 37.27 39.87
CA GLY A 4 14.01 37.20 38.69
C GLY A 4 13.08 35.99 38.77
N VAL A 5 11.80 36.18 38.46
CA VAL A 5 10.83 35.07 38.36
C VAL A 5 10.47 34.92 36.89
N MET A 6 11.22 34.04 36.21
CA MET A 6 10.90 33.61 34.85
C MET A 6 10.12 32.30 34.97
N ALA A 7 8.78 32.40 34.98
CA ALA A 7 7.91 31.23 34.93
C ALA A 7 7.82 30.73 33.48
N LEU A 8 8.75 29.85 33.09
CA LEU A 8 8.62 29.06 31.87
C LEU A 8 7.45 28.09 32.04
N MET A 9 6.37 28.35 31.32
CA MET A 9 5.25 27.42 31.16
C MET A 9 5.74 26.20 30.37
N LEU A 10 5.97 25.08 31.06
CA LEU A 10 6.11 23.76 30.45
C LEU A 10 4.76 23.33 29.87
N GLY A 11 4.49 23.71 28.62
CA GLY A 11 3.40 23.15 27.83
C GLY A 11 3.72 21.70 27.47
N SER A 12 2.95 20.76 28.03
CA SER A 12 3.04 19.33 27.70
C SER A 12 2.78 19.10 26.22
N ALA A 13 3.76 18.55 25.50
CA ALA A 13 3.52 17.96 24.20
C ALA A 13 2.67 16.69 24.41
N ALA A 14 1.36 16.82 24.22
CA ALA A 14 0.48 15.67 24.06
C ALA A 14 0.94 14.90 22.82
N GLY A 15 1.72 13.84 23.03
CA GLY A 15 2.11 12.91 21.98
C GLY A 15 0.84 12.34 21.36
N THR A 16 0.63 12.63 20.08
CA THR A 16 -0.38 11.94 19.28
C THR A 16 -0.02 10.46 19.28
N SER A 17 -0.83 9.65 19.97
CA SER A 17 -0.63 8.20 19.99
C SER A 17 -1.02 7.66 18.62
N ALA A 18 -0.02 7.34 17.79
CA ALA A 18 -0.17 6.61 16.54
C ALA A 18 -0.46 5.12 16.80
N ALA A 19 -1.44 4.84 17.66
CA ALA A 19 -1.84 3.50 18.07
C ALA A 19 -3.17 3.13 17.42
N GLU A 20 -3.24 3.19 16.09
CA GLU A 20 -4.36 2.61 15.33
C GLU A 20 -3.86 2.14 13.95
N ALA A 21 -2.96 1.16 13.95
CA ALA A 21 -2.49 0.51 12.71
C ALA A 21 -2.10 -0.97 12.89
N GLU A 22 -2.26 -1.55 14.09
CA GLU A 22 -1.96 -2.96 14.32
C GLU A 22 -3.15 -3.83 13.86
N GLY A 23 -3.30 -4.03 12.56
CA GLY A 23 -4.20 -5.07 12.02
C GLY A 23 -4.84 -4.79 10.67
N THR A 24 -4.94 -3.53 10.24
CA THR A 24 -5.53 -3.19 8.93
C THR A 24 -4.45 -3.12 7.86
N PRO A 25 -4.50 -3.97 6.81
CA PRO A 25 -3.55 -3.87 5.70
C PRO A 25 -3.62 -2.51 5.03
N THR A 26 -2.46 -1.95 4.73
CA THR A 26 -2.30 -0.70 4.00
C THR A 26 -1.78 -0.97 2.59
N PHE A 27 -2.14 -0.10 1.64
CA PHE A 27 -1.68 -0.28 0.26
C PHE A 27 -0.15 -0.33 0.17
N ALA A 28 0.53 0.66 0.76
CA ALA A 28 1.98 0.78 0.62
C ALA A 28 2.75 -0.38 1.29
N LYS A 29 2.34 -0.80 2.49
CA LYS A 29 3.06 -1.84 3.26
C LYS A 29 2.74 -3.25 2.80
N ASP A 30 1.46 -3.54 2.56
CA ASP A 30 0.98 -4.92 2.48
C ASP A 30 0.53 -5.32 1.06
N ILE A 31 0.06 -4.37 0.25
CA ILE A 31 -0.52 -4.66 -1.07
C ILE A 31 0.49 -4.39 -2.20
N ALA A 32 1.17 -3.25 -2.14
CA ALA A 32 2.07 -2.82 -3.19
C ALA A 32 3.17 -3.86 -3.46
N PRO A 33 3.85 -4.47 -2.46
CA PRO A 33 4.84 -5.51 -2.73
C PRO A 33 4.26 -6.69 -3.53
N ILE A 34 3.07 -7.17 -3.18
CA ILE A 34 2.39 -8.26 -3.89
C ILE A 34 2.13 -7.88 -5.36
N PHE A 35 1.65 -6.65 -5.58
CA PHE A 35 1.40 -6.17 -6.94
C PHE A 35 2.70 -6.00 -7.73
N TYR A 36 3.77 -5.47 -7.14
CA TYR A 36 5.06 -5.33 -7.81
C TYR A 36 5.63 -6.68 -8.23
N ASP A 37 5.55 -7.68 -7.36
CA ASP A 37 6.11 -9.01 -7.61
C ASP A 37 5.31 -9.81 -8.64
N ASN A 38 3.98 -9.65 -8.67
CA ASN A 38 3.12 -10.56 -9.43
C ASN A 38 2.30 -9.90 -10.55
N CYS A 39 2.10 -8.58 -10.52
CA CYS A 39 1.09 -7.92 -11.36
C CYS A 39 1.67 -6.78 -12.21
N VAL A 40 2.55 -5.95 -11.65
CA VAL A 40 3.05 -4.71 -12.26
C VAL A 40 3.86 -4.98 -13.54
N ALA A 41 4.46 -6.18 -13.66
CA ALA A 41 5.12 -6.61 -14.89
C ALA A 41 4.21 -6.46 -16.14
N CYS A 42 2.89 -6.64 -15.99
CA CYS A 42 1.90 -6.42 -17.05
C CYS A 42 1.01 -5.19 -16.79
N HIS A 43 0.75 -4.87 -15.52
CA HIS A 43 -0.19 -3.84 -15.04
C HIS A 43 0.49 -2.50 -14.71
N ARG A 44 1.40 -2.04 -15.59
CA ARG A 44 2.04 -0.72 -15.50
C ARG A 44 1.56 0.18 -16.64
N PRO A 45 1.66 1.51 -16.50
CA PRO A 45 1.25 2.44 -17.55
C PRO A 45 1.87 2.11 -18.91
N ASN A 46 1.06 2.24 -19.97
CA ASN A 46 1.47 2.01 -21.36
C ASN A 46 2.01 0.59 -21.63
N HIS A 47 1.40 -0.41 -21.00
CA HIS A 47 1.81 -1.80 -21.15
C HIS A 47 0.64 -2.73 -21.49
N LEU A 48 0.84 -4.05 -21.33
CA LEU A 48 -0.08 -5.08 -21.81
C LEU A 48 -1.50 -4.97 -21.24
N ALA A 49 -1.62 -4.66 -19.95
CA ALA A 49 -2.91 -4.60 -19.28
C ALA A 49 -3.49 -3.17 -19.31
N PRO A 50 -4.82 -3.01 -19.36
CA PRO A 50 -5.48 -1.72 -19.68
C PRO A 50 -5.51 -0.69 -18.54
N MET A 51 -4.84 -0.97 -17.43
CA MET A 51 -4.85 -0.19 -16.19
C MET A 51 -3.50 -0.31 -15.46
N SER A 52 -3.29 0.56 -14.49
CA SER A 52 -2.11 0.57 -13.63
C SER A 52 -2.46 -0.02 -12.26
N LEU A 53 -1.55 -0.82 -11.69
CA LEU A 53 -1.63 -1.29 -10.30
C LEU A 53 -0.48 -0.74 -9.43
N ILE A 54 0.21 0.31 -9.89
CA ILE A 54 1.36 0.89 -9.20
C ILE A 54 0.93 1.75 -8.00
N SER A 55 -0.13 2.55 -8.17
CA SER A 55 -0.65 3.45 -7.14
C SER A 55 -1.94 2.93 -6.54
N TYR A 56 -2.28 3.40 -5.33
CA TYR A 56 -3.55 3.07 -4.69
C TYR A 56 -4.73 3.64 -5.48
N GLU A 57 -4.57 4.86 -5.99
CA GLU A 57 -5.56 5.59 -6.76
C GLU A 57 -5.93 4.83 -8.04
N ASP A 58 -4.93 4.29 -8.73
CA ASP A 58 -5.15 3.51 -9.95
C ASP A 58 -5.73 2.13 -9.63
N ALA A 59 -5.26 1.47 -8.57
CA ALA A 59 -5.65 0.10 -8.25
C ALA A 59 -7.05 0.00 -7.60
N ARG A 60 -7.45 0.98 -6.77
CA ARG A 60 -8.68 0.93 -5.96
C ARG A 60 -9.95 0.66 -6.78
N PRO A 61 -10.19 1.30 -7.95
CA PRO A 61 -11.37 1.02 -8.77
C PRO A 61 -11.47 -0.45 -9.23
N TRP A 62 -10.33 -1.13 -9.36
CA TRP A 62 -10.24 -2.49 -9.90
C TRP A 62 -10.21 -3.58 -8.82
N ALA A 63 -10.20 -3.24 -7.53
CA ALA A 63 -10.01 -4.20 -6.44
C ALA A 63 -10.99 -5.39 -6.50
N ARG A 64 -12.27 -5.15 -6.85
CA ARG A 64 -13.27 -6.21 -7.02
C ARG A 64 -12.98 -7.12 -8.22
N ALA A 65 -12.53 -6.55 -9.33
CA ALA A 65 -12.17 -7.28 -10.53
C ALA A 65 -10.88 -8.10 -10.33
N VAL A 66 -9.87 -7.52 -9.68
CA VAL A 66 -8.64 -8.23 -9.30
C VAL A 66 -8.98 -9.46 -8.47
N LYS A 67 -9.82 -9.31 -7.44
CA LYS A 67 -10.28 -10.45 -6.62
C LYS A 67 -10.96 -11.51 -7.48
N SER A 68 -11.93 -11.15 -8.31
CA SER A 68 -12.68 -12.14 -9.10
C SER A 68 -11.79 -12.88 -10.09
N LYS A 69 -10.88 -12.18 -10.77
CA LYS A 69 -9.98 -12.77 -11.77
C LYS A 69 -8.89 -13.64 -11.16
N VAL A 70 -8.33 -13.23 -10.02
CA VAL A 70 -7.37 -14.06 -9.27
C VAL A 70 -8.03 -15.33 -8.74
N LEU A 71 -9.23 -15.23 -8.15
CA LEU A 71 -9.96 -16.40 -7.65
C LEU A 71 -10.39 -17.35 -8.78
N ALA A 72 -10.74 -16.82 -9.95
CA ALA A 72 -11.04 -17.60 -11.14
C ALA A 72 -9.80 -18.18 -11.84
N ARG A 73 -8.58 -17.85 -11.35
CA ARG A 73 -7.30 -18.22 -11.97
C ARG A 73 -7.17 -17.78 -13.43
N GLU A 74 -7.82 -16.66 -13.78
CA GLU A 74 -7.64 -15.99 -15.07
C GLU A 74 -6.40 -15.09 -15.07
N MET A 75 -5.90 -14.77 -13.87
CA MET A 75 -4.70 -13.95 -13.65
C MET A 75 -3.68 -14.72 -12.80
N PRO A 76 -2.40 -14.75 -13.20
CA PRO A 76 -1.90 -14.29 -14.49
C PRO A 76 -2.44 -15.18 -15.65
N PRO A 77 -2.54 -14.67 -16.89
CA PRO A 77 -3.08 -15.43 -18.01
C PRO A 77 -2.19 -16.63 -18.35
N PHE A 78 -2.74 -17.68 -18.96
CA PHE A 78 -2.08 -18.99 -19.17
C PHE A 78 -0.69 -18.93 -19.82
N PHE A 79 -0.40 -17.92 -20.66
CA PHE A 79 0.90 -17.75 -21.31
C PHE A 79 1.96 -17.08 -20.42
N ALA A 80 1.55 -16.49 -19.30
CA ALA A 80 2.45 -16.00 -18.26
C ALA A 80 2.76 -17.17 -17.32
N ASP A 81 3.81 -17.90 -17.66
CA ASP A 81 4.34 -18.99 -16.86
C ASP A 81 4.59 -18.54 -15.40
N THR A 82 4.01 -19.27 -14.44
CA THR A 82 4.18 -19.02 -13.00
C THR A 82 5.17 -19.99 -12.35
N SER A 83 5.80 -20.88 -13.14
CA SER A 83 6.72 -21.92 -12.66
C SER A 83 8.10 -21.38 -12.24
N VAL A 84 8.43 -20.14 -12.57
CA VAL A 84 9.66 -19.46 -12.14
C VAL A 84 9.47 -18.76 -10.79
N ARG A 85 9.12 -19.52 -9.75
CA ARG A 85 9.17 -19.07 -8.35
C ARG A 85 10.04 -20.04 -7.57
N GLY A 86 11.36 -19.84 -7.69
CA GLY A 86 12.37 -20.50 -6.85
C GLY A 86 12.50 -19.80 -5.51
#